data_AF-A0AA51UMZ0-F1
#
_entry.id   AF-A0AA51UMZ0-F1
#
_cell.length_a   1.000
_cell.length_b   1.000
_cell.length_c   1.000
_cell.angle_alpha   90.00
_cell.angle_beta   90.00
_cell.angle_gamma   90.00
#
_symmetry.space_group_name_H-M   'P 1'
#
loop_
_entity.id
_entity.type
_entity.pdbx_description
1 polymer ?
#
loop_
_entity_poly.entity_id
_entity_poly.type
_entity_poly.pdbx_seq_one_letter_code
_entity_poly.pdbx_strand_id
1 'polypeptide(L)'
;MALNEIRDALEISKRSLPKEASLPRIYRGSLGSSPIISFVMYSDRPILELKRYADNVLKPKLERLNGVGRVQVIGGGDKHILIEVSQNRLEAYGLTLSEIVPFISSQNVEFSVGNMLDNDLEYQAQVSGRFNSIKDLENVVIAYRKPSIYSLGDNSFAGKVKII
;
A
#
# COMPACT_ATOMS: atom_id res chain seq x y z
N MET A 1 30.63 15.45 -11.33
CA MET A 1 30.64 14.56 -12.51
C MET A 1 30.30 13.13 -12.10
N ALA A 2 31.00 12.51 -11.14
CA ALA A 2 30.71 11.15 -10.65
C ALA A 2 29.25 10.85 -10.21
N LEU A 3 28.55 11.80 -9.57
CA LEU A 3 27.15 11.57 -9.15
C LEU A 3 26.18 11.45 -10.34
N ASN A 4 26.43 12.19 -11.42
CA ASN A 4 25.56 12.17 -12.60
C ASN A 4 25.76 10.86 -13.36
N GLU A 5 27.00 10.41 -13.53
CA GLU A 5 27.32 9.11 -14.15
C GLU A 5 26.71 7.93 -13.39
N ILE A 6 26.77 7.94 -12.05
CA ILE A 6 26.11 6.91 -11.22
C ILE A 6 24.59 6.96 -11.39
N ARG A 7 24.01 8.17 -11.51
CA ARG A 7 22.57 8.34 -11.72
C ARG A 7 22.14 7.79 -13.07
N ASP A 8 22.90 8.07 -14.12
CA ASP A 8 22.60 7.62 -15.47
C ASP A 8 22.72 6.09 -15.60
N ALA A 9 23.77 5.50 -15.00
CA ALA A 9 23.93 4.04 -14.93
C ALA A 9 22.79 3.35 -14.14
N LEU A 10 22.27 4.03 -13.10
CA LEU A 10 21.14 3.54 -12.32
C LEU A 10 19.85 3.55 -13.12
N GLU A 11 19.58 4.61 -13.87
CA GLU A 11 18.37 4.70 -14.72
C GLU A 11 18.34 3.62 -15.81
N ILE A 12 19.51 3.28 -16.38
CA ILE A 12 19.62 2.17 -17.33
C ILE A 12 19.32 0.84 -16.62
N SER A 13 19.92 0.61 -15.46
CA SER A 13 19.76 -0.64 -14.69
C SER A 13 18.34 -0.85 -14.17
N LYS A 14 17.60 0.23 -13.86
CA LYS A 14 16.20 0.15 -13.43
C LYS A 14 15.31 -0.58 -14.42
N ARG A 15 15.60 -0.49 -15.73
CA ARG A 15 14.81 -1.16 -16.78
C ARG A 15 14.97 -2.67 -16.77
N SER A 16 16.07 -3.17 -16.18
CA SER A 16 16.37 -4.59 -16.07
C SER A 16 15.88 -5.19 -14.74
N LEU A 17 15.31 -4.38 -13.85
CA LEU A 17 14.76 -4.87 -12.59
C LEU A 17 13.37 -5.48 -12.80
N PRO A 18 13.04 -6.59 -12.12
CA PRO A 18 11.67 -7.08 -12.03
C PRO A 18 10.71 -5.99 -11.54
N LYS A 19 9.44 -6.06 -11.93
CA LYS A 19 8.44 -5.05 -11.56
C LYS A 19 8.24 -4.93 -10.05
N GLU A 20 8.52 -6.01 -9.33
CA GLU A 20 8.36 -6.16 -7.89
C GLU A 20 9.62 -5.74 -7.10
N ALA A 21 10.73 -5.46 -7.80
CA ALA A 21 11.99 -5.10 -7.14
C ALA A 21 11.97 -3.65 -6.64
N SER A 22 12.51 -3.43 -5.44
CA SER A 22 12.67 -2.09 -4.89
C SER A 22 13.63 -1.26 -5.74
N LEU A 23 13.24 -0.01 -6.01
CA LEU A 23 14.11 0.92 -6.73
C LEU A 23 15.41 1.15 -5.96
N PRO A 24 16.57 1.04 -6.64
CA PRO A 24 17.85 1.22 -5.99
C PRO A 24 18.01 2.69 -5.58
N ARG A 25 18.61 2.91 -4.41
CA ARG A 25 18.79 4.24 -3.81
C ARG A 25 20.26 4.62 -3.80
N ILE A 26 20.56 5.85 -4.22
CA ILE A 26 21.92 6.41 -4.17
C ILE A 26 22.13 7.00 -2.78
N TYR A 27 23.17 6.54 -2.10
CA TYR A 27 23.61 7.11 -0.84
C TYR A 27 24.95 7.78 -1.01
N ARG A 28 25.10 8.99 -0.48
CA ARG A 28 26.38 9.69 -0.42
C ARG A 28 27.07 9.30 0.88
N GLY A 29 27.88 8.24 0.86
CA GLY A 29 28.60 7.74 2.03
C GLY A 29 29.61 6.66 1.65
N SER A 30 30.63 6.43 2.49
CA SER A 30 31.60 5.36 2.25
C SER A 30 30.96 3.98 2.53
N LEU A 31 31.28 3.02 1.66
CA LEU A 31 30.96 1.61 1.84
C LEU A 31 31.80 1.09 3.02
N GLY A 32 31.26 1.12 4.23
CA GLY A 32 31.97 0.70 5.45
C GLY A 32 31.64 1.45 6.74
N SER A 33 30.54 2.21 6.79
CA SER A 33 30.15 2.93 8.01
C SER A 33 29.50 1.98 9.04
N SER A 34 30.26 1.60 10.07
CA SER A 34 29.71 0.99 11.28
C SER A 34 28.85 2.03 12.03
N PRO A 35 27.73 1.64 12.67
CA PRO A 35 26.94 2.56 13.49
C PRO A 35 27.83 3.21 14.56
N ILE A 36 27.86 4.55 14.60
CA ILE A 36 28.60 5.29 15.65
C ILE A 36 27.86 5.16 16.99
N ILE A 37 26.52 5.15 16.95
CA ILE A 37 25.67 4.99 18.13
C ILE A 37 24.50 4.07 17.77
N SER A 38 24.15 3.16 18.69
CA SER A 38 22.98 2.28 18.60
C SER A 38 22.10 2.47 19.83
N PHE A 39 20.80 2.55 19.63
CA PHE A 39 19.81 2.65 20.70
C PHE A 39 18.79 1.52 20.56
N VAL A 40 18.29 1.02 21.68
CA VAL A 40 17.17 0.08 21.73
C VAL A 40 15.96 0.82 22.30
N MET A 41 14.85 0.75 21.58
CA MET A 41 13.57 1.32 22.03
C MET A 41 12.70 0.22 22.61
N TYR A 42 12.15 0.44 23.80
CA TYR A 42 11.17 -0.43 24.45
C TYR A 42 9.95 0.39 24.86
N SER A 43 8.79 -0.26 24.88
CA SER A 43 7.51 0.34 25.28
C SER A 43 6.50 -0.77 25.58
N ASP A 44 5.52 -0.49 26.44
CA ASP A 44 4.34 -1.35 26.62
C ASP A 44 3.37 -1.26 25.43
N ARG A 45 3.63 -0.37 24.46
CA ARG A 45 2.84 -0.21 23.24
C ARG A 45 3.15 -1.30 22.21
N PRO A 46 2.22 -1.59 21.29
CA PRO A 46 2.46 -2.51 20.18
C PRO A 46 3.71 -2.11 19.38
N ILE A 47 4.53 -3.11 19.01
CA ILE A 47 5.79 -2.90 18.27
C ILE A 47 5.61 -2.08 16.98
N LEU A 48 4.47 -2.23 16.31
CA LEU A 48 4.12 -1.48 15.09
C LEU A 48 3.97 0.02 15.38
N GLU A 49 3.37 0.39 16.51
CA GLU A 49 3.23 1.79 16.91
C GLU A 49 4.60 2.38 17.26
N LEU A 50 5.44 1.61 17.94
CA LEU A 50 6.80 2.01 18.31
C LEU A 50 7.67 2.22 17.07
N LYS A 51 7.61 1.30 16.09
CA LYS A 51 8.28 1.46 14.80
C LYS A 51 7.79 2.70 14.06
N ARG A 52 6.47 2.91 13.99
CA ARG A 52 5.89 4.10 13.34
C ARG A 52 6.39 5.40 13.99
N TYR A 53 6.51 5.43 15.31
CA TYR A 53 7.10 6.57 16.01
C TYR A 53 8.59 6.73 15.69
N ALA A 54 9.35 5.64 15.68
CA ALA A 54 10.76 5.65 15.33
C ALA A 54 11.00 6.20 13.90
N ASP A 55 10.24 5.72 12.92
CA ASP A 55 10.38 6.09 11.51
C ASP A 55 9.87 7.51 11.20
N ASN A 56 8.73 7.92 11.77
CA ASN A 56 8.08 9.17 11.39
C ASN A 56 8.46 10.36 12.29
N VAL A 57 8.94 10.11 13.51
CA VAL A 57 9.23 11.17 14.49
C VAL A 57 10.70 11.19 14.86
N LEU A 58 11.24 10.06 15.34
CA LEU A 58 12.60 10.03 15.90
C LEU A 58 13.66 10.14 14.80
N LYS A 59 13.55 9.32 13.76
CA LYS A 59 14.49 9.28 12.63
C LYS A 59 14.63 10.65 11.95
N PRO A 60 13.56 11.35 11.54
CA PRO A 60 13.69 12.65 10.89
C PRO A 60 14.28 13.73 11.82
N LYS A 61 14.03 13.63 13.14
CA LYS A 61 14.64 14.55 14.12
C LYS A 61 16.14 14.33 14.23
N LEU A 62 16.59 13.09 14.26
CA LEU A 62 18.01 12.75 14.36
C LEU A 62 18.76 13.04 13.05
N GLU A 63 18.16 12.77 11.89
CA GLU A 63 18.75 13.08 10.58
C GLU A 63 18.95 14.58 10.34
N ARG A 64 18.23 15.45 11.06
CA ARG A 64 18.40 16.92 10.98
C ARG A 64 19.58 17.44 11.81
N LEU A 65 20.16 16.63 12.69
CA LEU A 65 21.28 17.07 13.52
C LEU A 65 22.57 17.13 12.68
N ASN A 66 23.34 18.21 12.85
CA ASN A 66 24.62 18.36 12.19
C ASN A 66 25.57 17.23 12.59
N GLY A 67 26.19 16.58 11.60
CA GLY A 67 27.09 15.44 11.81
C GLY A 67 26.41 14.06 11.75
N VAL A 68 25.08 14.00 11.66
CA VAL A 68 24.36 12.73 11.46
C VAL A 68 24.27 12.42 9.96
N GLY A 69 25.01 11.41 9.52
CA GLY A 69 24.99 10.98 8.11
C GLY A 69 23.79 10.10 7.74
N ARG A 70 23.38 9.20 8.64
CA ARG A 70 22.25 8.28 8.44
C ARG A 70 21.69 7.80 9.77
N VAL A 71 20.37 7.65 9.82
CA VAL A 71 19.69 6.92 10.90
C VAL A 71 18.96 5.73 10.29
N GLN A 72 19.18 4.54 10.87
CA GLN A 72 18.51 3.31 10.46
C GLN A 72 17.66 2.79 11.61
N VAL A 73 16.38 2.56 11.35
CA VAL A 73 15.47 1.85 12.26
C VAL A 73 15.48 0.38 11.85
N ILE A 74 15.75 -0.50 12.80
CA ILE A 74 15.83 -1.95 12.58
C ILE A 74 14.80 -2.62 13.49
N GLY A 75 14.07 -3.59 12.94
CA GLY A 75 13.02 -4.30 13.66
C GLY A 75 11.63 -3.67 13.51
N GLY A 76 10.65 -4.35 14.11
CA GLY A 76 9.22 -4.08 13.93
C GLY A 76 8.72 -4.54 12.56
N GLY A 77 7.68 -5.38 12.55
CA GLY A 77 7.04 -5.81 11.32
C GLY A 77 6.33 -4.65 10.63
N ASP A 78 6.23 -4.71 9.31
CA ASP A 78 5.36 -3.80 8.57
C ASP A 78 3.90 -4.21 8.75
N LYS A 79 3.00 -3.23 8.67
CA LYS A 79 1.56 -3.50 8.73
C LYS A 79 1.15 -4.19 7.42
N HIS A 80 0.85 -5.47 7.50
CA HIS A 80 0.24 -6.22 6.41
C HIS A 80 -1.22 -6.49 6.76
N ILE A 81 -2.08 -6.44 5.74
CA ILE A 81 -3.45 -6.92 5.84
C ILE A 81 -3.48 -8.25 5.09
N LEU A 82 -3.76 -9.32 5.81
CA LEU A 82 -4.00 -10.63 5.20
C LEU A 82 -5.46 -10.67 4.75
N ILE A 83 -5.67 -11.05 3.50
CA ILE A 83 -6.99 -11.23 2.92
C ILE A 83 -7.19 -12.73 2.72
N GLU A 84 -8.11 -13.33 3.48
CA GLU A 84 -8.40 -14.76 3.39
C GLU A 84 -9.62 -15.00 2.51
N VAL A 85 -9.42 -15.76 1.43
CA VAL A 85 -10.49 -16.01 0.46
C VAL A 85 -10.90 -17.48 0.53
N SER A 86 -12.16 -17.73 0.88
CA SER A 86 -12.73 -19.07 0.95
C SER A 86 -12.85 -19.69 -0.44
N GLN A 87 -12.14 -20.78 -0.71
CA GLN A 87 -12.23 -21.53 -1.97
C GLN A 87 -13.66 -21.95 -2.34
N ASN A 88 -14.44 -22.48 -1.38
CA ASN A 88 -15.83 -22.87 -1.61
C ASN A 88 -16.71 -21.71 -2.14
N ARG A 89 -16.44 -20.47 -1.70
CA ARG A 89 -17.15 -19.28 -2.20
C ARG A 89 -16.67 -18.89 -3.58
N LEU A 90 -15.40 -19.10 -3.91
CA LEU A 90 -14.92 -18.86 -5.27
C LEU A 90 -15.57 -19.81 -6.27
N GLU A 91 -15.61 -21.09 -5.93
CA GLU A 91 -16.24 -22.13 -6.76
C GLU A 91 -17.74 -21.88 -6.94
N ALA A 92 -18.47 -21.54 -5.88
CA ALA A 92 -19.90 -21.25 -5.94
C ALA A 92 -20.25 -20.06 -6.86
N TYR A 93 -19.30 -19.15 -7.08
CA TYR A 93 -19.45 -17.98 -7.92
C TYR A 93 -18.67 -18.06 -9.24
N GLY A 94 -17.97 -19.18 -9.50
CA GLY A 94 -17.15 -19.37 -10.70
C GLY A 94 -15.99 -18.39 -10.83
N LEU A 95 -15.45 -17.91 -9.71
CA LEU A 95 -14.35 -16.94 -9.66
C LEU A 95 -13.01 -17.64 -9.37
N THR A 96 -11.92 -17.05 -9.82
CA THR A 96 -10.55 -17.48 -9.53
C THR A 96 -9.79 -16.40 -8.76
N LEU A 97 -8.79 -16.79 -7.97
CA LEU A 97 -7.94 -15.84 -7.25
C LEU A 97 -7.28 -14.81 -8.18
N SER A 98 -6.90 -15.24 -9.39
CA SER A 98 -6.30 -14.38 -10.42
C SER A 98 -7.22 -13.25 -10.89
N GLU A 99 -8.54 -13.39 -10.75
CA GLU A 99 -9.51 -12.35 -11.10
C GLU A 99 -9.74 -11.36 -9.94
N ILE A 100 -9.56 -11.81 -8.70
CA ILE A 100 -9.83 -11.02 -7.48
C ILE A 100 -8.70 -10.04 -7.18
N VAL A 101 -7.44 -10.48 -7.33
CA VAL A 101 -6.26 -9.64 -7.05
C VAL A 101 -6.27 -8.32 -7.85
N PRO A 102 -6.44 -8.33 -9.19
CA PRO A 102 -6.52 -7.08 -9.94
C PRO A 102 -7.78 -6.29 -9.59
N PHE A 103 -8.89 -6.95 -9.26
CA PHE A 103 -10.12 -6.28 -8.84
C PHE A 103 -9.92 -5.45 -7.55
N ILE A 104 -9.40 -6.05 -6.49
CA ILE A 104 -9.09 -5.34 -5.23
C ILE A 104 -8.11 -4.19 -5.49
N SER A 105 -7.08 -4.44 -6.31
CA SER A 105 -6.08 -3.41 -6.66
C SER A 105 -6.72 -2.22 -7.39
N SER A 106 -7.68 -2.47 -8.28
CA SER A 106 -8.40 -1.44 -9.03
C SER A 106 -9.42 -0.65 -8.22
N GLN A 107 -9.80 -1.14 -7.04
CA GLN A 107 -10.69 -0.40 -6.14
C GLN A 107 -9.89 0.51 -5.20
N ASN A 108 -8.64 0.14 -4.87
CA ASN A 108 -7.77 0.93 -3.99
C ASN A 108 -7.04 2.07 -4.72
N VAL A 109 -7.80 2.95 -5.37
CA VAL A 109 -7.27 4.06 -6.17
C VAL A 109 -7.97 5.36 -5.84
N GLU A 110 -7.24 6.44 -6.02
CA GLU A 110 -7.67 7.81 -5.75
C GLU A 110 -7.42 8.62 -7.01
N PHE A 111 -8.48 9.22 -7.55
CA PHE A 111 -8.38 10.02 -8.77
C PHE A 111 -9.06 11.38 -8.56
N SER A 112 -8.34 12.43 -8.93
CA SER A 112 -8.90 13.79 -8.97
C SER A 112 -9.70 13.94 -10.26
N VAL A 113 -10.97 14.34 -10.13
CA VAL A 113 -11.89 14.50 -11.28
C VAL A 113 -11.65 15.83 -12.00
N GLY A 114 -10.94 16.76 -11.35
CA GLY A 114 -10.58 18.07 -11.89
C GLY A 114 -11.08 19.19 -10.98
N ASN A 115 -10.89 20.43 -11.43
CA ASN A 115 -11.32 21.62 -10.72
C ASN A 115 -12.50 22.24 -11.49
N MET A 116 -13.58 22.58 -10.78
CA MET A 116 -14.70 23.36 -11.30
C MET A 116 -14.57 24.78 -10.76
N LEU A 117 -14.46 25.78 -11.64
CA LEU A 117 -14.48 27.19 -11.27
C LEU A 117 -15.90 27.73 -11.39
N ASP A 118 -16.45 28.23 -10.28
CA ASP A 118 -17.71 28.95 -10.26
C ASP A 118 -17.54 30.24 -9.46
N ASN A 119 -17.75 31.38 -10.12
CA ASN A 119 -17.81 32.73 -9.53
C ASN A 119 -16.67 33.05 -8.53
N ASP A 120 -15.40 32.90 -8.97
CA ASP A 120 -14.15 33.04 -8.20
C ASP A 120 -13.88 31.97 -7.12
N LEU A 121 -14.70 30.91 -7.04
CA LEU A 121 -14.46 29.75 -6.18
C LEU A 121 -14.00 28.55 -7.01
N GLU A 122 -12.80 28.04 -6.70
CA GLU A 122 -12.25 26.82 -7.28
C GLU A 122 -12.65 25.63 -6.41
N TYR A 123 -13.53 24.78 -6.94
CA TYR A 123 -13.95 23.53 -6.31
C TYR A 123 -13.14 22.37 -6.88
N GLN A 124 -12.31 21.74 -6.05
CA GLN A 124 -11.61 20.52 -6.43
C GLN A 124 -12.51 19.31 -6.13
N ALA A 125 -12.90 18.58 -7.19
CA ALA A 125 -13.61 17.31 -7.04
C ALA A 125 -12.60 16.16 -6.96
N GLN A 126 -12.59 15.45 -5.83
CA GLN A 126 -11.79 14.24 -5.63
C GLN A 126 -12.70 13.06 -5.36
N VAL A 127 -12.45 11.93 -6.04
CA VAL A 127 -13.10 10.65 -5.74
C VAL A 127 -12.07 9.77 -5.05
N SER A 128 -12.31 9.46 -3.77
CA SER A 128 -11.46 8.58 -2.98
C SER A 128 -12.05 7.17 -2.95
N GLY A 129 -11.36 6.22 -3.59
CA GLY A 129 -11.62 4.78 -3.46
C GLY A 129 -10.67 4.08 -2.49
N ARG A 130 -9.79 4.82 -1.80
CA ARG A 130 -8.76 4.24 -0.93
C ARG A 130 -9.40 3.52 0.25
N PHE A 131 -8.94 2.29 0.53
CA PHE A 131 -9.32 1.57 1.74
C PHE A 131 -8.63 2.19 2.96
N ASN A 132 -9.41 2.78 3.85
CA ASN A 132 -8.92 3.40 5.08
C ASN A 132 -9.14 2.50 6.30
N SER A 133 -10.04 1.53 6.18
CA SER A 133 -10.39 0.58 7.25
C SER A 133 -10.53 -0.86 6.75
N ILE A 134 -10.46 -1.82 7.67
CA ILE A 134 -10.75 -3.24 7.38
C ILE A 134 -12.21 -3.39 6.90
N LYS A 135 -13.14 -2.60 7.45
CA LYS A 135 -14.54 -2.60 7.02
C LYS A 135 -14.70 -2.19 5.56
N ASP A 136 -13.82 -1.33 5.06
CA ASP A 136 -13.89 -0.90 3.66
C ASP A 136 -13.54 -2.10 2.75
N LEU A 137 -12.58 -2.93 3.16
CA LEU A 137 -12.21 -4.18 2.46
C LEU A 137 -13.30 -5.25 2.55
N GLU A 138 -13.94 -5.43 3.71
CA GLU A 138 -15.04 -6.40 3.90
C GLU A 138 -16.26 -6.09 3.02
N ASN A 139 -16.47 -4.82 2.69
CA ASN A 139 -17.61 -4.37 1.90
C ASN A 139 -17.31 -4.29 0.39
N VAL A 140 -16.11 -4.67 -0.04
CA VAL A 140 -15.78 -4.79 -1.47
C VAL A 140 -16.65 -5.86 -2.10
N VAL A 141 -17.46 -5.46 -3.07
CA VAL A 141 -18.30 -6.38 -3.84
C VAL A 141 -17.50 -6.89 -5.03
N ILE A 142 -17.08 -8.16 -4.99
CA ILE A 142 -16.17 -8.74 -6.00
C ILE A 142 -16.92 -9.26 -7.24
N ALA A 143 -18.19 -9.67 -7.10
CA ALA A 143 -18.99 -10.13 -8.23
C ALA A 143 -20.49 -9.94 -8.00
N TYR A 144 -21.21 -9.74 -9.10
CA TYR A 144 -22.67 -9.79 -9.16
C TYR A 144 -23.09 -10.98 -10.02
N ARG A 145 -23.84 -11.91 -9.45
CA ARG A 145 -24.53 -12.93 -10.23
C ARG A 145 -25.88 -12.37 -10.69
N LYS A 146 -26.10 -12.26 -12.01
CA LYS A 146 -27.44 -11.96 -12.52
C LYS A 146 -28.40 -13.07 -12.06
N PRO A 147 -29.60 -12.76 -11.57
CA PRO A 147 -30.59 -13.79 -11.29
C PRO A 147 -30.90 -14.50 -12.60
N SER A 148 -30.54 -15.77 -12.67
CA SER A 148 -31.04 -16.68 -13.69
C SER A 148 -32.55 -16.68 -13.53
N ILE A 149 -33.28 -16.37 -14.61
CA ILE A 149 -34.75 -16.28 -14.57
C ILE A 149 -35.29 -17.69 -14.27
N TYR A 150 -35.62 -17.95 -13.01
CA TYR A 150 -36.36 -19.13 -12.58
C TYR A 150 -37.73 -18.68 -12.06
N SER A 151 -38.76 -19.29 -12.64
CA SER A 151 -40.18 -18.99 -12.43
C SER A 151 -40.65 -19.33 -11.02
N LEU A 152 -41.76 -18.70 -10.63
CA LEU A 152 -42.37 -18.57 -9.31
C LEU A 152 -42.12 -19.74 -8.35
N GLY A 153 -41.37 -19.43 -7.28
CA GLY A 153 -41.07 -20.32 -6.17
C GLY A 153 -39.65 -20.12 -5.61
N ASP A 154 -38.81 -19.41 -6.35
CA ASP A 154 -37.37 -19.45 -6.15
C ASP A 154 -36.85 -18.30 -5.26
N ASN A 155 -36.34 -18.66 -4.08
CA ASN A 155 -35.64 -17.79 -3.15
C ASN A 155 -34.23 -17.45 -3.68
N SER A 156 -34.18 -16.77 -4.82
CA SER A 156 -32.93 -16.39 -5.50
C SER A 156 -32.20 -15.31 -4.68
N PHE A 157 -31.32 -15.77 -3.79
CA PHE A 157 -30.40 -14.92 -3.04
C PHE A 157 -29.41 -14.25 -4.00
N ALA A 158 -29.58 -12.93 -4.20
CA ALA A 158 -28.53 -12.05 -4.68
C ALA A 158 -27.42 -11.98 -3.62
N GLY A 159 -26.55 -12.99 -3.58
CA GLY A 159 -25.50 -13.08 -2.57
C GLY A 159 -24.32 -12.17 -2.92
N LYS A 160 -24.02 -11.19 -2.06
CA LYS A 160 -22.77 -10.42 -2.11
C LYS A 160 -21.61 -11.32 -1.65
N VAL A 161 -20.56 -11.45 -2.46
CA VAL A 161 -19.31 -12.07 -2.01
C VAL A 161 -18.55 -11.03 -1.21
N LYS A 162 -18.52 -11.22 0.12
CA LYS A 162 -17.65 -10.47 1.02
C LYS A 162 -16.33 -11.19 1.21
N ILE A 163 -15.26 -10.42 1.21
CA ILE A 163 -13.95 -10.83 1.69
C ILE A 163 -14.05 -10.97 3.21
N ILE A 164 -13.62 -12.10 3.76
CA ILE A 164 -13.51 -12.31 5.21
C ILE A 164 -12.07 -12.00 5.62
#